data_AF-A0AA42ZL28-F1
#
_entry.id   AF-A0AA42ZL28-F1
#
_cell.length_a   1.000
_cell.length_b   1.000
_cell.length_c   1.000
_cell.angle_alpha   90.00
_cell.angle_beta   90.00
_cell.angle_gamma   90.00
#
_symmetry.space_group_name_H-M   'P 1'
#
loop_
_entity.id
_entity.type
_entity.pdbx_description
1 polymer ?
#
loop_
_entity_poly.entity_id
_entity_poly.type
_entity_poly.pdbx_seq_one_letter_code
_entity_poly.pdbx_strand_id
1 'polypeptide(L)'
;MTISMDIGGAEQQAAALLAGIAPRDGVEAALAAQMAACHEAALACLGNARREDLPQSARTGELRTGARLMGLFTQQLGALERHRTHLRREREAAESAERDAALRHKFAQQDAEREAEEALLFPSRAARRAVPPTDEAIFERLCQRFERRMSGEGDAVADPAPPAKAAGAAVPPPPAAPEAPLSRQQRRALERQGRKARRREKAG
;
A
#
# COMPACT_ATOMS: atom_id res chain seq x y z
N MET A 1 -20.96 -41.41 36.81
CA MET A 1 -21.57 -40.39 35.93
C MET A 1 -20.53 -39.97 34.90
N THR A 2 -20.55 -40.57 33.71
CA THR A 2 -19.75 -40.12 32.57
C THR A 2 -20.49 -38.97 31.91
N ILE A 3 -19.94 -37.76 32.02
CA ILE A 3 -20.42 -36.60 31.28
C ILE A 3 -20.06 -36.88 29.82
N SER A 4 -21.03 -37.36 29.06
CA SER A 4 -20.93 -37.43 27.60
C SER A 4 -20.95 -35.99 27.12
N MET A 5 -19.77 -35.35 27.05
CA MET A 5 -19.65 -34.04 26.43
C MET A 5 -19.99 -34.20 24.95
N ASP A 6 -21.00 -33.45 24.51
CA ASP A 6 -21.40 -33.30 23.11
C ASP A 6 -20.27 -32.61 22.32
N ILE A 7 -19.17 -33.32 22.06
CA ILE A 7 -18.04 -32.81 21.28
C ILE A 7 -18.48 -32.49 19.84
N GLY A 8 -19.52 -33.17 19.34
CA GLY A 8 -20.05 -32.96 18.00
C GLY A 8 -20.62 -31.56 17.75
N GLY A 9 -21.15 -30.87 18.76
CA GLY A 9 -21.74 -29.54 18.59
C GLY A 9 -20.71 -28.43 18.34
N ALA A 10 -19.56 -28.50 19.02
CA ALA A 10 -18.49 -27.51 18.91
C ALA A 10 -17.81 -27.55 17.54
N GLU A 11 -17.48 -28.75 17.05
CA GLU A 11 -16.87 -28.94 15.73
C GLU A 11 -17.79 -28.43 14.62
N GLN A 12 -19.09 -28.65 14.74
CA GLN A 12 -20.08 -28.22 13.73
C GLN A 12 -20.24 -26.69 13.70
N GLN A 13 -20.20 -26.02 14.87
CA GLN A 13 -20.21 -24.57 14.96
C GLN A 13 -18.91 -23.95 14.42
N ALA A 14 -17.76 -24.53 14.77
CA ALA A 14 -16.47 -24.10 14.24
C ALA A 14 -16.42 -24.26 12.71
N ALA A 15 -16.91 -25.39 12.18
CA ALA A 15 -17.01 -25.62 10.74
C ALA A 15 -17.94 -24.61 10.05
N ALA A 16 -19.11 -24.32 10.63
CA ALA A 16 -20.03 -23.31 10.10
C ALA A 16 -19.41 -21.90 10.10
N LEU A 17 -18.68 -21.54 11.16
CA LEU A 17 -18.00 -20.25 11.26
C LEU A 17 -16.86 -20.14 10.25
N LEU A 18 -16.05 -21.19 10.08
CA LEU A 18 -15.00 -21.25 9.05
C LEU A 18 -15.59 -21.16 7.63
N ALA A 19 -16.71 -21.85 7.38
CA ALA A 19 -17.42 -21.78 6.11
C ALA A 19 -17.94 -20.36 5.82
N GLY A 20 -18.48 -19.67 6.82
CA GLY A 20 -18.94 -18.29 6.70
C GLY A 20 -17.81 -17.27 6.49
N ILE A 21 -16.63 -17.50 7.08
CA ILE A 21 -15.45 -16.64 6.89
C ILE A 21 -14.87 -16.82 5.48
N ALA A 22 -14.86 -18.05 4.97
CA ALA A 22 -14.30 -18.44 3.68
C ALA A 22 -12.85 -17.92 3.48
N PRO A 23 -11.88 -18.43 4.26
CA PRO A 23 -10.49 -17.98 4.18
C PRO A 23 -9.89 -18.22 2.79
N ARG A 24 -9.18 -17.23 2.26
CA ARG A 24 -8.63 -17.24 0.89
C ARG A 24 -7.17 -17.67 0.79
N ASP A 25 -6.45 -17.60 1.91
CA ASP A 25 -5.04 -17.95 2.02
C ASP A 25 -4.73 -18.51 3.41
N GLY A 26 -3.48 -18.92 3.63
CA GLY A 26 -3.04 -19.51 4.90
C GLY A 26 -3.10 -18.55 6.09
N VAL A 27 -2.94 -17.24 5.87
CA VAL A 27 -3.00 -16.23 6.93
C VAL A 27 -4.45 -16.04 7.37
N GLU A 28 -5.38 -15.92 6.42
CA GLU A 28 -6.81 -15.90 6.69
C GLU A 28 -7.27 -17.19 7.37
N ALA A 29 -6.77 -18.36 6.95
CA ALA A 29 -7.14 -19.64 7.54
C ALA A 29 -6.71 -19.75 9.01
N ALA A 30 -5.47 -19.33 9.32
CA ALA A 30 -4.98 -19.31 10.70
C ALA A 30 -5.78 -18.33 11.57
N LEU A 31 -6.08 -17.14 11.05
CA LEU A 31 -6.90 -16.15 11.76
C LEU A 31 -8.33 -16.66 11.99
N ALA A 32 -8.93 -17.29 10.98
CA ALA A 32 -10.27 -17.86 11.07
C ALA A 32 -10.35 -18.98 12.13
N ALA A 33 -9.34 -19.85 12.20
CA ALA A 33 -9.24 -20.87 13.24
C ALA A 33 -9.14 -20.25 14.65
N GLN A 34 -8.33 -19.20 14.81
CA GLN A 34 -8.24 -18.47 16.09
C GLN A 34 -9.56 -17.80 16.46
N MET A 35 -10.29 -17.24 15.48
CA MET A 35 -11.60 -16.64 15.68
C MET A 35 -12.63 -17.67 16.13
N ALA A 36 -12.64 -18.86 15.51
CA ALA A 36 -13.52 -19.97 15.90
C ALA A 36 -13.28 -20.38 17.36
N ALA A 37 -12.02 -20.65 17.71
CA ALA A 37 -11.64 -21.03 19.08
C ALA A 37 -11.96 -19.93 20.10
N CYS A 38 -11.73 -18.66 19.75
CA CYS A 38 -12.04 -17.53 20.61
C CYS A 38 -13.55 -17.39 20.85
N HIS A 39 -14.36 -17.57 19.80
CA HIS A 39 -15.81 -17.52 19.89
C HIS A 39 -16.35 -18.65 20.76
N GLU A 40 -15.90 -19.88 20.54
CA GLU A 40 -16.32 -21.04 21.33
C GLU A 40 -15.97 -20.88 22.82
N ALA A 41 -14.73 -20.47 23.12
CA ALA A 41 -14.30 -20.22 24.50
C ALA A 41 -15.14 -19.13 25.17
N ALA A 42 -15.53 -18.09 24.43
CA ALA A 42 -16.39 -17.04 24.97
C ALA A 42 -17.80 -17.56 25.27
N LEU A 43 -18.39 -18.36 24.37
CA LEU A 43 -19.69 -18.98 24.59
C LEU A 43 -19.66 -19.94 25.78
N ALA A 44 -18.59 -20.71 25.96
CA ALA A 44 -18.40 -21.57 27.12
C ALA A 44 -18.35 -20.77 28.43
N CYS A 45 -17.60 -19.67 28.48
CA CYS A 45 -17.58 -18.76 29.64
C CYS A 45 -18.98 -18.20 29.95
N LEU A 46 -19.69 -17.72 28.92
CA LEU A 46 -21.04 -17.17 29.09
C LEU A 46 -22.05 -18.25 29.53
N GLY A 47 -21.91 -19.48 29.05
CA GLY A 47 -22.69 -20.64 29.49
C GLY A 47 -22.42 -20.96 30.96
N ASN A 48 -21.14 -21.03 31.36
CA ASN A 48 -20.74 -21.27 32.74
C ASN A 48 -21.26 -20.19 33.69
N ALA A 49 -21.25 -18.91 33.28
CA ALA A 49 -21.79 -17.82 34.08
C ALA A 49 -23.30 -17.95 34.42
N ARG A 50 -24.05 -18.77 33.68
CA ARG A 50 -25.48 -19.03 33.94
C ARG A 50 -25.72 -20.14 34.96
N ARG A 51 -24.70 -20.90 35.33
CA ARG A 51 -24.80 -21.98 36.30
C ARG A 51 -25.07 -21.44 37.71
N GLU A 52 -26.07 -21.99 38.36
CA GLU A 52 -26.50 -21.58 39.71
C GLU A 52 -25.62 -22.19 40.82
N ASP A 53 -24.91 -23.28 40.53
CA ASP A 53 -24.02 -23.96 41.49
C ASP A 53 -22.67 -23.25 41.67
N LEU A 54 -22.35 -22.28 40.82
CA LEU A 54 -21.12 -21.49 40.93
C LEU A 54 -21.30 -20.30 41.88
N PRO A 55 -20.28 -20.01 42.73
CA PRO A 55 -20.32 -18.82 43.57
C PRO A 55 -20.37 -17.55 42.71
N GLN A 56 -21.02 -16.50 43.22
CA GLN A 56 -21.24 -15.24 42.50
C GLN A 56 -19.94 -14.61 41.96
N SER A 57 -18.83 -14.75 42.69
CA SER A 57 -17.51 -14.28 42.26
C SER A 57 -17.01 -15.02 41.02
N ALA A 58 -17.18 -16.34 40.96
CA ALA A 58 -16.82 -17.15 39.79
C ALA A 58 -17.69 -16.79 38.58
N ARG A 59 -19.01 -16.66 38.77
CA ARG A 59 -19.94 -16.23 37.70
C ARG A 59 -19.54 -14.87 37.11
N THR A 60 -19.17 -13.92 37.98
CA THR A 60 -18.68 -12.60 37.55
C THR A 60 -17.36 -12.69 36.79
N GLY A 61 -16.46 -13.59 37.20
CA GLY A 61 -15.21 -13.87 36.50
C GLY A 61 -15.44 -14.41 35.08
N GLU A 62 -16.31 -15.41 34.94
CA GLU A 62 -16.71 -15.98 33.65
C GLU A 62 -17.33 -14.93 32.71
N LEU A 63 -18.23 -14.07 33.22
CA LEU A 63 -18.81 -12.96 32.43
C LEU A 63 -17.74 -11.99 31.90
N ARG A 64 -16.77 -11.61 32.75
CA ARG A 64 -15.69 -10.71 32.35
C ARG A 64 -14.79 -11.34 31.29
N THR A 65 -14.43 -12.61 31.46
CA THR A 65 -13.61 -13.36 30.49
C THR A 65 -14.34 -13.51 29.16
N GLY A 66 -15.61 -13.93 29.18
CA GLY A 66 -16.45 -14.03 27.98
C GLY A 66 -16.58 -12.69 27.25
N ALA A 67 -16.85 -11.60 27.97
CA ALA A 67 -16.92 -10.26 27.38
C ALA A 67 -15.57 -9.83 26.74
N ARG A 68 -14.44 -10.15 27.39
CA ARG A 68 -13.11 -9.86 26.84
C ARG A 68 -12.83 -10.65 25.56
N LEU A 69 -13.19 -11.93 25.52
CA LEU A 69 -13.02 -12.77 24.33
C LEU A 69 -13.91 -12.30 23.17
N MET A 70 -15.16 -11.90 23.43
CA MET A 70 -16.02 -11.26 22.41
C MET A 70 -15.41 -9.95 21.89
N GLY A 71 -14.80 -9.15 22.76
CA GLY A 71 -14.04 -7.97 22.35
C GLY A 71 -12.84 -8.31 21.45
N LEU A 72 -12.13 -9.41 21.73
CA LEU A 72 -11.03 -9.88 20.87
C LEU A 72 -11.54 -10.37 19.51
N PHE A 73 -12.64 -11.12 19.49
CA PHE A 73 -13.27 -11.61 18.27
C PHE A 73 -13.66 -10.47 17.32
N THR A 74 -14.25 -9.38 17.83
CA THR A 74 -14.58 -8.20 17.00
C THR A 74 -13.34 -7.48 16.47
N GLN A 75 -12.25 -7.43 17.24
CA GLN A 75 -10.97 -6.91 16.77
C GLN A 75 -10.37 -7.77 15.64
N GLN A 76 -10.49 -9.10 15.76
CA GLN A 76 -10.04 -10.05 14.72
C GLN A 76 -10.85 -9.88 13.43
N LEU A 77 -12.18 -9.69 13.51
CA LEU A 77 -13.02 -9.36 12.35
C LEU A 77 -12.53 -8.11 11.62
N GLY A 78 -12.26 -7.01 12.37
CA GLY A 78 -11.73 -5.79 11.77
C GLY A 78 -10.32 -5.98 11.20
N ALA A 79 -9.50 -6.84 11.78
CA ALA A 79 -8.17 -7.18 11.23
C ALA A 79 -8.29 -7.94 9.90
N LEU A 80 -9.20 -8.91 9.81
CA LEU A 80 -9.47 -9.65 8.59
C LEU A 80 -9.96 -8.74 7.47
N GLU A 81 -10.90 -7.82 7.76
CA GLU A 81 -11.41 -6.87 6.77
C GLU A 81 -10.32 -5.95 6.22
N ARG A 82 -9.45 -5.43 7.10
CA ARG A 82 -8.30 -4.61 6.68
C ARG A 82 -7.33 -5.40 5.81
N HIS A 83 -7.05 -6.65 6.18
CA HIS A 83 -6.18 -7.51 5.39
C HIS A 83 -6.75 -7.75 3.98
N ARG A 84 -8.04 -8.07 3.88
CA ARG A 84 -8.74 -8.25 2.59
C ARG A 84 -8.71 -6.99 1.73
N THR A 85 -8.96 -5.84 2.34
CA THR A 85 -8.93 -4.55 1.65
C THR A 85 -7.52 -4.22 1.14
N HIS A 86 -6.49 -4.54 1.92
CA HIS A 86 -5.10 -4.39 1.52
C HIS A 86 -4.76 -5.24 0.30
N LEU A 87 -5.03 -6.55 0.37
CA LEU A 87 -4.78 -7.48 -0.74
C LEU A 87 -5.50 -7.06 -2.02
N ARG A 88 -6.73 -6.55 -1.91
CA ARG A 88 -7.49 -6.04 -3.06
C ARG A 88 -6.78 -4.85 -3.71
N ARG A 89 -6.31 -3.89 -2.92
CA ARG A 89 -5.57 -2.71 -3.42
C ARG A 89 -4.26 -3.10 -4.08
N GLU A 90 -3.53 -4.06 -3.51
CA GLU A 90 -2.29 -4.56 -4.11
C GLU A 90 -2.54 -5.24 -5.46
N ARG A 91 -3.61 -6.02 -5.58
CA ARG A 91 -4.02 -6.63 -6.86
C ARG A 91 -4.39 -5.56 -7.89
N GLU A 92 -5.24 -4.61 -7.52
CA GLU A 92 -5.63 -3.50 -8.40
C GLU A 92 -4.42 -2.67 -8.84
N ALA A 93 -3.46 -2.43 -7.94
CA ALA A 93 -2.22 -1.73 -8.27
C ALA A 93 -1.32 -2.55 -9.22
N ALA A 94 -1.21 -3.86 -9.00
CA ALA A 94 -0.45 -4.76 -9.88
C ALA A 94 -1.07 -4.82 -11.29
N GLU A 95 -2.39 -4.98 -11.39
CA GLU A 95 -3.12 -4.95 -12.65
C GLU A 95 -2.95 -3.61 -13.38
N SER A 96 -3.01 -2.49 -12.65
CA SER A 96 -2.76 -1.17 -13.23
C SER A 96 -1.33 -1.06 -13.78
N ALA A 97 -0.33 -1.51 -13.02
CA ALA A 97 1.06 -1.48 -13.45
C ALA A 97 1.31 -2.36 -14.69
N GLU A 98 0.68 -3.54 -14.76
CA GLU A 98 0.75 -4.42 -15.93
C GLU A 98 0.10 -3.77 -17.16
N ARG A 99 -1.07 -3.12 -17.01
CA ARG A 99 -1.72 -2.37 -18.09
C ARG A 99 -0.85 -1.24 -18.61
N ASP A 100 -0.23 -0.47 -17.72
CA ASP A 100 0.67 0.63 -18.09
C ASP A 100 1.91 0.11 -18.82
N ALA A 101 2.48 -1.01 -18.37
CA ALA A 101 3.59 -1.67 -19.06
C ALA A 101 3.19 -2.14 -20.46
N ALA A 102 2.01 -2.74 -20.61
CA ALA A 102 1.48 -3.18 -21.90
C ALA A 102 1.24 -2.01 -22.86
N LEU A 103 0.74 -0.87 -22.36
CA LEU A 103 0.57 0.34 -23.17
C LEU A 103 1.92 0.90 -23.63
N ARG A 104 2.92 0.97 -22.74
CA ARG A 104 4.28 1.39 -23.12
C ARG A 104 4.89 0.50 -24.19
N HIS A 105 4.69 -0.81 -24.07
CA HIS A 105 5.15 -1.76 -25.09
C HIS A 105 4.45 -1.53 -26.44
N LYS A 106 3.13 -1.32 -26.44
CA LYS A 106 2.38 -1.01 -27.67
C LYS A 106 2.87 0.29 -28.33
N PHE A 107 3.11 1.34 -27.55
CA PHE A 107 3.66 2.59 -28.10
C PHE A 107 5.07 2.39 -28.65
N ALA A 108 5.94 1.67 -27.94
CA ALA A 108 7.28 1.35 -28.44
C ALA A 108 7.24 0.54 -29.74
N GLN A 109 6.30 -0.41 -29.87
CA GLN A 109 6.09 -1.14 -31.12
C GLN A 109 5.62 -0.24 -32.26
N GLN A 110 4.65 0.65 -32.01
CA GLN A 110 4.16 1.59 -33.00
C GLN A 110 5.26 2.56 -33.45
N ASP A 111 6.10 3.02 -32.54
CA ASP A 111 7.25 3.88 -32.87
C ASP A 111 8.29 3.11 -33.70
N ALA A 112 8.58 1.85 -33.36
CA ALA A 112 9.47 1.00 -34.15
C ALA A 112 8.92 0.70 -35.55
N GLU A 113 7.61 0.46 -35.68
CA GLU A 113 6.93 0.29 -36.97
C GLU A 113 7.02 1.57 -37.81
N ARG A 114 6.76 2.73 -37.22
CA ARG A 114 6.91 4.03 -37.90
C ARG A 114 8.34 4.31 -38.34
N GLU A 115 9.34 3.97 -37.51
CA GLU A 115 10.74 4.10 -37.87
C GLU A 115 11.13 3.15 -39.02
N ALA A 116 10.60 1.92 -39.02
CA ALA A 116 10.80 0.98 -40.12
C ALA A 116 10.15 1.47 -41.41
N GLU A 117 8.93 2.00 -41.36
CA GLU A 117 8.25 2.62 -42.50
C GLU A 117 9.02 3.85 -43.02
N GLU A 118 9.49 4.74 -42.13
CA GLU A 118 10.32 5.90 -42.51
C GLU A 118 11.62 5.45 -43.19
N ALA A 119 12.26 4.39 -42.69
CA ALA A 119 13.49 3.86 -43.25
C ALA A 119 13.30 3.28 -44.66
N LEU A 120 12.15 2.64 -44.93
CA LEU A 120 11.78 2.15 -46.26
C LEU A 120 11.50 3.31 -47.24
N LEU A 121 10.85 4.38 -46.76
CA LEU A 121 10.53 5.56 -47.58
C LEU A 121 11.76 6.46 -47.83
N PHE A 122 12.68 6.58 -46.87
CA PHE A 122 13.82 7.50 -46.91
C PHE A 122 15.16 6.82 -46.52
N PRO A 123 15.70 5.94 -47.37
CA PRO A 123 16.90 5.15 -47.04
C PRO A 123 18.14 6.01 -46.77
N SER A 124 18.27 7.16 -47.44
CA SER A 124 19.37 8.11 -47.22
C SER A 124 19.33 8.80 -45.86
N ARG A 125 18.15 8.92 -45.24
CA ARG A 125 17.97 9.48 -43.89
C ARG A 125 18.25 8.42 -42.83
N ALA A 126 17.77 7.19 -43.05
CA ALA A 126 18.09 6.04 -42.21
C ALA A 126 19.60 5.75 -42.16
N ALA A 127 20.28 5.78 -43.31
CA ALA A 127 21.74 5.60 -43.39
C ALA A 127 22.53 6.63 -42.57
N ARG A 128 22.04 7.87 -42.45
CA ARG A 128 22.67 8.92 -41.63
C ARG A 128 22.43 8.74 -40.13
N ARG A 129 21.33 8.09 -39.72
CA ARG A 129 21.06 7.76 -38.31
C ARG A 129 21.82 6.52 -37.82
N ALA A 130 22.04 5.55 -38.70
CA ALA A 130 22.68 4.28 -38.36
C ALA A 130 24.19 4.41 -38.07
N VAL A 131 24.83 5.50 -38.49
CA VAL A 131 26.22 5.79 -38.13
C VAL A 131 26.22 6.51 -36.79
N PRO A 132 26.55 5.84 -35.66
CA PRO A 132 26.74 6.55 -34.41
C PRO A 132 27.83 7.61 -34.62
N PRO A 133 27.68 8.82 -34.07
CA PRO A 133 28.74 9.81 -34.17
C PRO A 133 30.00 9.23 -33.53
N THR A 134 31.11 9.25 -34.26
CA THR A 134 32.40 8.87 -33.70
C THR A 134 32.75 9.81 -32.54
N ASP A 135 33.55 9.35 -31.58
CA ASP A 135 34.01 10.19 -30.46
C ASP A 135 34.67 11.49 -30.96
N GLU A 136 35.36 11.42 -32.10
CA GLU A 136 35.96 12.57 -32.79
C GLU A 136 34.90 13.54 -33.34
N ALA A 137 33.81 13.04 -33.94
CA ALA A 137 32.70 13.89 -34.38
C ALA A 137 31.91 14.49 -33.20
N ILE A 138 31.82 13.78 -32.07
CA ILE A 138 31.24 14.32 -30.83
C ILE A 138 32.13 15.45 -30.31
N PHE A 139 33.44 15.22 -30.26
CA PHE A 139 34.42 16.20 -29.79
C PHE A 139 34.44 17.45 -30.68
N GLU A 140 34.51 17.31 -32.00
CA GLU A 140 34.45 18.44 -32.93
C GLU A 140 33.17 19.26 -32.77
N ARG A 141 32.01 18.60 -32.59
CA ARG A 141 30.74 19.32 -32.33
C ARG A 141 30.78 20.09 -31.02
N LEU A 142 31.38 19.53 -29.98
CA LEU A 142 31.54 20.21 -28.69
C LEU A 142 32.49 21.41 -28.82
N CYS A 143 33.60 21.26 -29.53
CA CYS A 143 34.55 22.34 -29.83
C CYS A 143 33.89 23.46 -30.64
N GLN A 144 33.20 23.14 -31.73
CA GLN A 144 32.49 24.13 -32.54
C GLN A 144 31.42 24.87 -31.73
N ARG A 145 30.70 24.16 -30.84
CA ARG A 145 29.70 24.79 -29.96
C ARG A 145 30.34 25.73 -28.93
N PHE A 146 31.51 25.35 -28.41
CA PHE A 146 32.27 26.18 -27.49
C PHE A 146 32.85 27.42 -28.19
N GLU A 147 33.43 27.26 -29.37
CA GLU A 147 34.00 28.35 -30.17
C GLU A 147 32.93 29.36 -30.58
N ARG A 148 31.76 28.93 -31.09
CA ARG A 148 30.63 29.84 -31.37
C ARG A 148 30.20 30.64 -30.14
N ARG A 149 30.20 30.00 -28.97
CA ARG A 149 29.87 30.67 -27.69
C ARG A 149 30.91 31.73 -27.32
N MET A 150 32.18 31.48 -27.60
CA MET A 150 33.29 32.40 -27.30
C MET A 150 33.39 33.55 -28.30
N SER A 151 33.08 33.31 -29.58
CA SER A 151 33.16 34.32 -30.64
C SER A 151 32.05 35.37 -30.58
N GLY A 152 31.10 35.27 -29.64
CA GLY A 152 29.95 36.17 -29.57
C GLY A 152 28.92 35.98 -30.70
N GLU A 153 29.22 35.09 -31.66
CA GLU A 153 28.31 34.47 -32.62
C GLU A 153 27.45 33.40 -31.91
N GLY A 154 26.84 33.82 -30.79
CA GLY A 154 25.66 33.12 -30.33
C GLY A 154 24.63 33.30 -31.42
N ASP A 155 24.29 32.21 -32.12
CA ASP A 155 22.96 32.11 -32.69
C ASP A 155 22.03 32.65 -31.60
N ALA A 156 21.33 33.75 -31.87
CA ALA A 156 20.09 34.04 -31.21
C ALA A 156 19.09 32.94 -31.62
N VAL A 157 19.44 31.66 -31.38
CA VAL A 157 18.49 30.70 -30.86
C VAL A 157 17.91 31.47 -29.70
N ALA A 158 16.75 32.05 -29.94
CA ALA A 158 15.90 32.54 -28.88
C ALA A 158 16.05 31.49 -27.79
N ASP A 159 16.67 31.87 -26.67
CA ASP A 159 16.50 31.15 -25.42
C ASP A 159 15.05 30.74 -25.45
N PRO A 160 14.69 29.44 -25.50
CA PRO A 160 13.30 29.04 -25.58
C PRO A 160 12.64 29.82 -24.48
N ALA A 161 11.81 30.80 -24.88
CA ALA A 161 11.48 31.94 -24.02
C ALA A 161 11.20 31.36 -22.65
N PRO A 162 11.95 31.75 -21.59
CA PRO A 162 11.84 31.09 -20.29
C PRO A 162 10.35 30.97 -20.03
N PRO A 163 9.82 29.72 -19.93
CA PRO A 163 8.44 29.40 -20.21
C PRO A 163 7.60 30.50 -19.60
N ALA A 164 6.96 31.30 -20.47
CA ALA A 164 6.40 32.59 -20.13
C ALA A 164 5.86 32.50 -18.71
N LYS A 165 6.51 33.21 -17.77
CA LYS A 165 6.06 33.30 -16.37
C LYS A 165 4.56 33.53 -16.46
N ALA A 166 3.79 32.49 -16.20
CA ALA A 166 2.35 32.54 -16.24
C ALA A 166 1.98 33.63 -15.24
N ALA A 167 1.63 34.80 -15.77
CA ALA A 167 1.15 35.89 -14.97
C ALA A 167 -0.11 35.40 -14.27
N GLY A 168 -0.05 35.32 -12.94
CA GLY A 168 -1.25 35.35 -12.11
C GLY A 168 -2.00 34.03 -11.89
N ALA A 169 -1.44 32.86 -12.19
CA ALA A 169 -1.80 31.69 -11.40
C ALA A 169 -0.92 31.75 -10.15
N ALA A 170 -1.51 32.10 -9.00
CA ALA A 170 -0.84 31.98 -7.71
C ALA A 170 -0.14 30.62 -7.70
N VAL A 171 1.19 30.63 -7.78
CA VAL A 171 2.00 29.42 -7.67
C VAL A 171 1.52 28.79 -6.38
N PRO A 172 0.79 27.65 -6.41
CA PRO A 172 0.47 26.98 -5.18
C PRO A 172 1.83 26.77 -4.51
N PRO A 173 1.98 27.13 -3.21
CA PRO A 173 3.24 26.95 -2.52
C PRO A 173 3.73 25.55 -2.86
N PRO A 174 5.03 25.39 -3.21
CA PRO A 174 5.56 24.09 -3.57
C PRO A 174 5.04 23.08 -2.55
N PRO A 175 4.44 21.96 -2.98
CA PRO A 175 3.86 21.00 -2.05
C PRO A 175 4.92 20.77 -0.99
N ALA A 176 4.57 21.09 0.27
CA ALA A 176 5.52 21.11 1.37
C ALA A 176 6.37 19.86 1.25
N ALA A 177 7.69 20.06 1.10
CA ALA A 177 8.62 18.96 0.89
C ALA A 177 8.22 17.84 1.85
N PRO A 178 7.98 16.61 1.36
CA PRO A 178 7.40 15.55 2.16
C PRO A 178 8.19 15.50 3.46
N GLU A 179 7.53 15.85 4.57
CA GLU A 179 8.22 16.01 5.84
C GLU A 179 9.06 14.77 6.05
N ALA A 180 10.37 14.97 6.20
CA ALA A 180 11.30 13.87 6.33
C ALA A 180 10.73 12.91 7.39
N PRO A 181 10.55 11.61 7.06
CA PRO A 181 9.82 10.71 7.92
C PRO A 181 10.42 10.76 9.33
N LEU A 182 9.59 11.19 10.29
CA LEU A 182 10.01 11.33 11.69
C LEU A 182 10.80 10.10 12.11
N SER A 183 11.98 10.34 12.70
CA SER A 183 12.81 9.25 13.20
C SER A 183 12.02 8.41 14.21
N ARG A 184 12.35 7.12 14.34
CA ARG A 184 11.72 6.24 15.34
C ARG A 184 11.74 6.85 16.75
N GLN A 185 12.76 7.65 17.05
CA GLN A 185 12.90 8.35 18.34
C GLN A 185 11.91 9.52 18.47
N GLN A 186 11.71 10.32 17.41
CA GLN A 186 10.75 11.42 17.40
C GLN A 186 9.30 10.92 17.52
N ARG A 187 8.94 9.82 16.84
CA ARG A 187 7.61 9.19 16.98
C ARG A 187 7.32 8.76 18.42
N ARG A 188 8.30 8.10 19.08
CA ARG A 188 8.17 7.69 20.49
C ARG A 188 8.04 8.88 21.44
N ALA A 189 8.70 10.00 21.16
CA ALA A 189 8.60 11.20 21.97
C ALA A 189 7.19 11.83 21.90
N LEU A 190 6.63 11.93 20.69
CA LEU A 190 5.26 12.43 20.46
C LEU A 190 4.21 11.54 21.13
N GLU A 191 4.34 10.21 21.04
CA GLU A 191 3.42 9.29 21.73
C GLU A 191 3.46 9.46 23.26
N ARG A 192 4.65 9.68 23.83
CA ARG A 192 4.80 9.95 25.27
C ARG A 192 4.15 11.28 25.67
N GLN A 193 4.28 12.32 24.85
CA GLN A 193 3.63 13.61 25.10
C GLN A 193 2.10 13.49 25.02
N GLY A 194 1.56 12.79 24.01
CA GLY A 194 0.12 12.55 23.88
C GLY A 194 -0.48 11.77 25.07
N ARG A 195 0.25 10.77 25.58
CA ARG A 195 -0.16 10.04 26.81
C ARG A 195 -0.18 10.93 28.05
N LYS A 196 0.76 11.87 28.19
CA LYS A 196 0.79 12.84 29.31
C LYS A 196 -0.37 13.83 29.21
N ALA A 197 -0.68 14.35 28.02
CA ALA A 197 -1.80 15.27 27.82
C ALA A 197 -3.14 14.63 28.21
N ARG A 198 -3.42 13.42 27.72
CA ARG A 198 -4.65 12.67 28.06
C ARG A 198 -4.78 12.32 29.55
N ARG A 199 -3.66 12.21 30.27
CA ARG A 199 -3.67 12.02 31.74
C ARG A 199 -4.01 13.30 32.49
N ARG A 200 -3.56 14.46 31.99
CA ARG A 200 -3.91 15.77 32.58
C ARG A 200 -5.38 16.11 32.38
N GLU A 201 -5.92 15.84 31.18
CA GLU A 201 -7.33 16.06 30.86
C GLU A 201 -8.28 15.17 31.67
N LYS A 202 -7.83 13.99 32.10
CA LYS A 202 -8.61 13.11 32.99
C LYS A 202 -8.49 13.45 34.49
N ALA A 203 -7.60 14.37 34.84
CA ALA A 203 -7.28 14.69 36.23
C ALA A 203 -7.74 16.09 36.66
N GLY A 204 -8.29 16.88 35.74
CA GLY A 204 -9.01 18.13 36.01
C GLY A 204 -10.49 17.96 35.73
#